data_AF-A0A7S1KW65-F1
#
_entry.id   AF-A0A7S1KW65-F1
#
_cell.length_a   1.000
_cell.length_b   1.000
_cell.length_c   1.000
_cell.angle_alpha   90.00
_cell.angle_beta   90.00
_cell.angle_gamma   90.00
#
_symmetry.space_group_name_H-M   'P 1'
#
loop_
_entity.id
_entity.type
_entity.pdbx_description
1 polymer ?
#
loop_
_entity_poly.entity_id
_entity_poly.type
_entity_poly.pdbx_seq_one_letter_code
_entity_poly.pdbx_strand_id
1 'polypeptide(L)'
;LNTLLKERPVATNAATSGCIVAFGDFLAQASERSRAVHAVEAEADEEMLRRRAARPIASYRSDSYDPRRGLVFASFTVLVTPAWIQIYRIGDRLIGGSRSIPRAIAQGFFTWTVATASNPLFIFYVTAGTGVFVHGLRTWDDVWATYVERMRRNFLTHVGASLGFWGSQWVLLFYYLPPHLRILYASSLQILWNGVVSYIQHRD
;
A
#
# COMPACT_ATOMS: atom_id res chain seq x y z
N LEU A 1 18.46 -24.57 12.44
CA LEU A 1 18.37 -23.10 12.28
C LEU A 1 17.16 -22.56 13.05
N ASN A 2 17.40 -22.06 14.26
CA ASN A 2 16.47 -21.18 14.95
C ASN A 2 16.60 -19.81 14.31
N THR A 3 15.62 -19.44 13.49
CA THR A 3 15.54 -18.11 12.90
C THR A 3 14.72 -17.22 13.84
N LEU A 4 15.00 -15.92 13.88
CA LEU A 4 14.22 -14.94 14.65
C LEU A 4 12.71 -15.02 14.35
N LEU A 5 12.35 -15.42 13.12
CA LEU A 5 10.97 -15.70 12.70
C LEU A 5 10.28 -16.80 13.52
N LYS A 6 11.02 -17.78 14.04
CA LYS A 6 10.45 -18.85 14.89
C LYS A 6 10.35 -18.43 16.35
N GLU A 7 11.36 -17.75 16.86
CA GLU A 7 11.43 -17.35 18.28
C GLU A 7 10.52 -16.15 18.59
N ARG A 8 10.48 -15.17 17.69
CA ARG A 8 9.72 -13.92 17.83
C ARG A 8 8.94 -13.61 16.55
N PRO A 9 7.97 -14.46 16.15
CA PRO A 9 7.28 -14.35 14.88
C PRO A 9 6.55 -13.02 14.71
N VAL A 10 5.90 -12.52 15.76
CA VAL A 10 5.12 -11.27 15.70
C VAL A 10 6.03 -10.07 15.48
N ALA A 11 7.03 -9.89 16.34
CA ALA A 11 7.94 -8.76 16.28
C ALA A 11 8.79 -8.79 14.99
N THR A 12 9.28 -9.97 14.60
CA THR A 12 10.06 -10.12 13.37
C THR A 12 9.23 -9.78 12.15
N ASN A 13 8.02 -10.34 12.01
CA ASN A 13 7.15 -10.01 10.90
C ASN A 13 6.79 -8.51 10.88
N ALA A 14 6.40 -7.93 12.01
CA ALA A 14 6.04 -6.52 12.08
C ALA A 14 7.21 -5.60 11.64
N ALA A 15 8.42 -5.86 12.15
CA ALA A 15 9.61 -5.10 11.78
C ALA A 15 9.97 -5.29 10.30
N THR A 16 10.02 -6.53 9.81
CA THR A 16 10.36 -6.80 8.40
C THR A 16 9.33 -6.21 7.45
N SER A 17 8.04 -6.32 7.77
CA SER A 17 6.96 -5.76 6.96
C SER A 17 7.02 -4.24 6.93
N GLY A 18 7.32 -3.59 8.06
CA GLY A 18 7.55 -2.14 8.11
C GLY A 18 8.71 -1.70 7.21
N CYS A 19 9.86 -2.39 7.26
CA CYS A 19 11.00 -2.11 6.39
C CYS A 19 10.67 -2.30 4.90
N ILE A 20 9.99 -3.40 4.56
CA ILE A 20 9.57 -3.71 3.19
C ILE A 20 8.63 -2.63 2.64
N VAL A 21 7.68 -2.18 3.45
CA VAL A 21 6.74 -1.12 3.07
C VAL A 21 7.42 0.23 2.91
N ALA A 22 8.33 0.60 3.81
CA ALA A 22 9.12 1.83 3.67
C ALA A 22 9.97 1.82 2.39
N PHE A 23 10.58 0.67 2.06
CA PHE A 23 11.32 0.50 0.82
C PHE A 23 10.42 0.57 -0.42
N GLY A 24 9.23 -0.04 -0.36
CA GLY A 24 8.24 0.06 -1.43
C GLY A 24 7.79 1.51 -1.68
N ASP A 25 7.59 2.30 -0.62
CA ASP A 25 7.25 3.72 -0.76
C ASP A 25 8.42 4.53 -1.36
N PHE A 26 9.66 4.23 -0.98
CA PHE A 26 10.84 4.83 -1.62
C PHE A 26 10.86 4.56 -3.13
N LEU A 27 10.58 3.32 -3.57
CA LEU A 27 10.50 2.98 -4.99
C LEU A 27 9.33 3.69 -5.69
N ALA A 28 8.18 3.84 -5.02
CA ALA A 28 7.05 4.59 -5.55
C ALA A 28 7.40 6.07 -5.78
N GLN A 29 8.02 6.72 -4.78
CA GLN A 29 8.52 8.10 -4.90
C GLN A 29 9.54 8.25 -6.03
N ALA A 30 10.46 7.29 -6.18
CA ALA A 30 11.44 7.30 -7.27
C ALA A 30 10.76 7.19 -8.65
N SER A 31 9.74 6.34 -8.78
CA SER A 31 8.95 6.19 -10.00
C SER A 31 8.13 7.45 -10.34
N GLU A 32 7.46 8.04 -9.34
CA GLU A 32 6.75 9.31 -9.45
C GLU A 32 7.69 10.42 -9.94
N ARG A 33 8.92 10.48 -9.40
CA ARG A 33 9.95 11.44 -9.83
C ARG A 33 10.34 11.24 -11.30
N SER A 34 10.62 10.00 -11.72
CA SER A 34 10.99 9.73 -13.12
C SER A 34 9.87 10.12 -14.08
N ARG A 35 8.60 9.86 -13.71
CA ARG A 35 7.44 10.28 -14.51
C ARG A 35 7.29 11.80 -14.55
N ALA A 36 7.51 12.49 -13.43
CA ALA A 36 7.47 13.94 -13.39
C ALA A 36 8.56 14.58 -14.25
N VAL A 37 9.77 14.03 -14.27
CA VAL A 37 10.85 14.48 -15.16
C VAL A 37 10.44 14.32 -16.62
N HIS A 38 9.92 13.16 -17.01
CA HIS A 38 9.48 12.93 -18.40
C HIS A 38 8.26 13.76 -18.81
N ALA A 39 7.31 13.99 -17.89
CA ALA A 39 6.18 14.87 -18.13
C ALA A 39 6.66 16.31 -18.32
N VAL A 40 7.60 16.78 -17.48
CA VAL A 40 8.22 18.11 -17.65
C VAL A 40 9.06 18.18 -18.92
N GLU A 41 9.72 17.12 -19.37
CA GLU A 41 10.44 17.11 -20.65
C GLU A 41 9.47 17.19 -21.85
N ALA A 42 8.39 16.41 -21.82
CA ALA A 42 7.34 16.44 -22.86
C ALA A 42 6.60 17.78 -22.89
N GLU A 43 6.23 18.30 -21.72
CA GLU A 43 5.66 19.65 -21.58
C GLU A 43 6.71 20.72 -21.87
N ALA A 44 8.00 20.52 -21.61
CA ALA A 44 9.04 21.48 -21.96
C ALA A 44 9.31 21.50 -23.45
N ASP A 45 9.11 20.41 -24.21
CA ASP A 45 9.13 20.46 -25.67
C ASP A 45 7.93 21.24 -26.22
N GLU A 46 6.74 21.01 -25.65
CA GLU A 46 5.50 21.73 -26.03
C GLU A 46 5.48 23.19 -25.53
N GLU A 47 6.10 23.46 -24.38
CA GLU A 47 6.20 24.76 -23.74
C GLU A 47 7.48 25.49 -24.13
N MET A 48 8.52 24.85 -24.68
CA MET A 48 9.63 25.52 -25.38
C MET A 48 9.13 26.16 -26.68
N LEU A 49 8.11 25.59 -27.32
CA LEU A 49 7.34 26.25 -28.39
C LEU A 49 6.56 27.47 -27.86
N ARG A 50 5.99 27.43 -26.65
CA ARG A 50 5.27 28.58 -26.03
C ARG A 50 6.17 29.61 -25.34
N ARG A 51 7.35 29.23 -24.84
CA ARG A 51 8.32 30.06 -24.08
C ARG A 51 9.20 30.94 -24.96
N ARG A 52 8.93 31.02 -26.27
CA ARG A 52 9.28 32.19 -27.09
C ARG A 52 8.45 33.43 -26.71
N ALA A 53 7.36 33.30 -25.94
CA ALA A 53 6.45 34.41 -25.64
C ALA A 53 6.48 34.94 -24.19
N ALA A 54 6.66 34.13 -23.14
CA ALA A 54 6.80 34.64 -21.76
C ALA A 54 7.12 33.52 -20.77
N ARG A 55 7.93 33.83 -19.75
CA ARG A 55 8.20 32.99 -18.56
C ARG A 55 8.05 33.88 -17.31
N PRO A 56 7.95 33.31 -16.08
CA PRO A 56 7.49 31.96 -15.67
C PRO A 56 6.59 31.95 -14.40
N ILE A 57 5.91 30.83 -14.12
CA ILE A 57 5.34 30.52 -12.80
C ILE A 57 5.89 29.16 -12.31
N ALA A 58 6.27 29.09 -11.04
CA ALA A 58 6.90 27.96 -10.37
C ALA A 58 5.90 26.84 -10.05
N SER A 59 6.18 25.61 -10.50
CA SER A 59 5.45 24.39 -10.15
C SER A 59 6.21 23.58 -9.09
N TYR A 60 5.45 22.87 -8.26
CA TYR A 60 5.87 22.13 -7.08
C TYR A 60 6.81 20.98 -7.45
N ARG A 61 8.12 21.19 -7.25
CA ARG A 61 9.18 20.18 -7.44
C ARG A 61 9.52 19.56 -6.08
N SER A 62 9.02 18.36 -5.82
CA SER A 62 9.59 17.53 -4.74
C SER A 62 10.83 16.83 -5.29
N ASP A 63 11.95 17.58 -5.39
CA ASP A 63 13.22 17.04 -5.90
C ASP A 63 13.86 15.99 -4.98
N SER A 64 13.35 15.81 -3.77
CA SER A 64 13.89 14.92 -2.74
C SER A 64 12.88 13.89 -2.25
N TYR A 65 13.37 12.70 -1.92
CA TYR A 65 12.64 11.67 -1.17
C TYR A 65 12.12 12.24 0.17
N ASP A 66 10.85 12.03 0.47
CA ASP A 66 10.25 12.37 1.76
C ASP A 66 10.15 11.13 2.67
N PRO A 67 11.05 10.98 3.65
CA PRO A 67 11.02 9.83 4.56
C PRO A 67 9.79 9.81 5.47
N ARG A 68 9.12 10.95 5.69
CA ARG A 68 7.94 11.03 6.56
C ARG A 68 6.79 10.21 5.98
N ARG A 69 6.64 10.21 4.65
CA ARG A 69 5.65 9.40 3.94
C ARG A 69 5.91 7.91 4.21
N GLY A 70 7.14 7.45 3.97
CA GLY A 70 7.54 6.06 4.23
C GLY A 70 7.34 5.64 5.68
N LEU A 71 7.62 6.53 6.64
CA LEU A 71 7.39 6.29 8.07
C LEU A 71 5.90 6.11 8.41
N VAL A 72 5.00 6.93 7.84
CA VAL A 72 3.54 6.78 8.04
C VAL A 72 3.05 5.42 7.53
N PHE A 73 3.49 4.99 6.35
CA PHE A 73 3.11 3.67 5.83
C PHE A 73 3.70 2.54 6.69
N ALA A 74 4.98 2.64 7.06
CA ALA A 74 5.65 1.63 7.87
C ALA A 74 5.02 1.51 9.27
N SER A 75 4.66 2.62 9.92
CA SER A 75 4.04 2.61 11.25
C SER A 75 2.69 1.91 11.24
N PHE A 76 1.86 2.15 10.22
CA PHE A 76 0.60 1.43 10.05
C PHE A 76 0.84 -0.08 9.97
N THR A 77 1.78 -0.51 9.12
CA THR A 77 2.08 -1.93 8.95
C THR A 77 2.57 -2.58 10.24
N VAL A 78 3.49 -1.93 10.97
CA VAL A 78 3.99 -2.43 12.26
C VAL A 78 2.84 -2.61 13.26
N LEU A 79 1.93 -1.64 13.35
CA LEU A 79 0.81 -1.66 14.29
C LEU A 79 -0.24 -2.73 13.94
N VAL A 80 -0.51 -2.95 12.66
CA VAL A 80 -1.60 -3.84 12.21
C VAL A 80 -1.13 -5.28 12.02
N THR A 81 0.16 -5.53 11.83
CA THR A 81 0.72 -6.89 11.65
C THR A 81 0.29 -7.88 12.74
N PRO A 82 0.32 -7.55 14.05
CA PRO A 82 -0.17 -8.44 15.10
C PRO A 82 -1.65 -8.83 14.92
N ALA A 83 -2.51 -7.91 14.50
CA ALA A 83 -3.91 -8.19 14.22
C ALA A 83 -4.07 -9.14 13.01
N TRP A 84 -3.28 -8.94 11.94
CA TRP A 84 -3.26 -9.83 10.78
C TRP A 84 -2.86 -11.28 11.13
N ILE A 85 -1.91 -11.46 12.05
CA ILE A 85 -1.55 -12.79 12.56
C ILE A 85 -2.77 -13.47 13.20
N GLN A 86 -3.55 -12.74 13.99
CA GLN A 86 -4.76 -13.30 14.60
C GLN A 86 -5.84 -13.59 13.57
N ILE A 87 -6.04 -12.72 12.57
CA ILE A 87 -6.99 -12.96 11.48
C ILE A 87 -6.65 -14.26 10.73
N TYR A 88 -5.38 -14.48 10.39
CA TYR A 88 -4.97 -15.73 9.76
C TYR A 88 -5.21 -16.96 10.63
N ARG A 89 -4.90 -16.88 11.93
CA ARG A 89 -5.17 -17.96 12.89
C ARG A 89 -6.67 -18.24 13.04
N ILE A 90 -7.50 -17.21 13.06
CA ILE A 90 -8.96 -17.34 13.12
C ILE A 90 -9.46 -18.02 11.85
N GLY A 91 -9.03 -17.55 10.67
CA GLY A 91 -9.40 -18.19 9.40
C GLY A 91 -8.98 -19.65 9.35
N ASP A 92 -7.74 -19.96 9.75
CA ASP A 92 -7.24 -21.35 9.78
C ASP A 92 -8.12 -22.25 10.69
N ARG A 93 -8.63 -21.72 11.82
CA ARG A 93 -9.55 -22.45 12.71
C ARG A 93 -10.95 -22.60 12.11
N LEU A 94 -11.50 -21.54 11.51
CA LEU A 94 -12.86 -21.53 10.96
C LEU A 94 -12.99 -22.37 9.68
N ILE A 95 -11.97 -22.36 8.82
CA ILE A 95 -12.00 -22.99 7.49
C ILE A 95 -11.34 -24.38 7.50
N GLY A 96 -10.73 -24.77 8.63
CA GLY A 96 -10.12 -26.10 8.81
C GLY A 96 -8.74 -26.22 8.16
N GLY A 97 -8.00 -25.12 8.14
CA GLY A 97 -6.65 -24.99 7.59
C GLY A 97 -6.58 -25.19 6.07
N SER A 98 -5.41 -24.91 5.51
CA SER A 98 -5.19 -24.87 4.07
C SER A 98 -4.77 -26.22 3.47
N ARG A 99 -5.45 -27.31 3.85
CA ARG A 99 -5.11 -28.68 3.40
C ARG A 99 -5.60 -29.02 1.98
N SER A 100 -6.40 -28.15 1.36
CA SER A 100 -6.92 -28.32 0.00
C SER A 100 -7.07 -26.97 -0.72
N ILE A 101 -7.04 -26.99 -2.05
CA ILE A 101 -7.20 -25.79 -2.89
C ILE A 101 -8.52 -25.04 -2.58
N PRO A 102 -9.69 -25.70 -2.48
CA PRO A 102 -10.94 -24.99 -2.15
C PRO A 102 -10.88 -24.26 -0.81
N ARG A 103 -10.24 -24.86 0.20
CA ARG A 103 -10.04 -24.20 1.51
C ARG A 103 -9.06 -23.04 1.42
N ALA A 104 -8.01 -23.14 0.60
CA ALA A 104 -7.09 -22.03 0.35
C ALA A 104 -7.79 -20.84 -0.33
N ILE A 105 -8.68 -21.11 -1.29
CA ILE A 105 -9.52 -20.08 -1.93
C ILE A 105 -10.48 -19.46 -0.90
N ALA A 106 -11.16 -20.28 -0.09
CA ALA A 106 -12.06 -19.79 0.96
C ALA A 106 -11.31 -18.92 1.99
N GLN A 107 -10.11 -19.34 2.40
CA GLN A 107 -9.23 -18.57 3.28
C GLN A 107 -8.80 -17.25 2.63
N GLY A 108 -8.47 -17.30 1.35
CA GLY A 108 -8.18 -16.11 0.54
C GLY A 108 -9.32 -15.12 0.51
N PHE A 109 -10.52 -15.60 0.21
CA PHE A 109 -11.72 -14.78 0.18
C PHE A 109 -12.06 -14.19 1.57
N PHE A 110 -11.94 -14.98 2.64
CA PHE A 110 -12.12 -14.51 4.01
C PHE A 110 -11.14 -13.37 4.34
N THR A 111 -9.86 -13.57 4.09
CA THR A 111 -8.83 -12.56 4.40
C THR A 111 -8.95 -11.31 3.52
N TRP A 112 -9.31 -11.47 2.25
CA TRP A 112 -9.64 -10.35 1.34
C TRP A 112 -10.85 -9.55 1.82
N THR A 113 -11.88 -10.21 2.34
CA THR A 113 -13.08 -9.54 2.88
C THR A 113 -12.70 -8.68 4.09
N VAL A 114 -11.90 -9.23 5.01
CA VAL A 114 -11.40 -8.50 6.19
C VAL A 114 -10.48 -7.33 5.77
N ALA A 115 -9.62 -7.53 4.77
CA ALA A 115 -8.78 -6.46 4.21
C ALA A 115 -9.65 -5.33 3.65
N THR A 116 -10.62 -5.68 2.81
CA THR A 116 -11.52 -4.71 2.17
C THR A 116 -12.35 -3.94 3.20
N ALA A 117 -12.83 -4.61 4.25
CA ALA A 117 -13.56 -3.96 5.34
C ALA A 117 -12.67 -3.02 6.19
N SER A 118 -11.37 -3.32 6.31
CA SER A 118 -10.41 -2.49 7.06
C SER A 118 -9.72 -1.40 6.21
N ASN A 119 -9.79 -1.48 4.88
CA ASN A 119 -9.21 -0.48 3.97
C ASN A 119 -9.63 0.97 4.24
N PRO A 120 -10.91 1.29 4.55
CA PRO A 120 -11.29 2.67 4.88
C PRO A 120 -10.48 3.24 6.06
N LEU A 121 -10.17 2.42 7.07
CA LEU A 121 -9.34 2.81 8.21
C LEU A 121 -7.90 3.09 7.78
N PHE A 122 -7.35 2.26 6.89
CA PHE A 122 -6.03 2.49 6.31
C PHE A 122 -5.96 3.79 5.51
N ILE A 123 -6.93 4.02 4.62
CA ILE A 123 -6.97 5.22 3.77
C ILE A 123 -7.12 6.47 4.65
N PHE A 124 -7.96 6.42 5.68
CA PHE A 124 -8.07 7.51 6.65
C PHE A 124 -6.74 7.74 7.38
N TYR A 125 -6.11 6.69 7.92
CA TYR A 125 -4.83 6.78 8.62
C TYR A 125 -3.75 7.43 7.76
N VAL A 126 -3.59 6.96 6.51
CA VAL A 126 -2.59 7.51 5.58
C VAL A 126 -2.94 8.95 5.22
N THR A 127 -4.21 9.25 4.95
CA THR A 127 -4.64 10.63 4.58
C THR A 127 -4.39 11.60 5.72
N ALA A 128 -4.70 11.22 6.96
CA ALA A 128 -4.41 12.04 8.14
C ALA A 128 -2.89 12.17 8.36
N GLY A 129 -2.14 11.06 8.30
CA GLY A 129 -0.71 11.04 8.52
C GLY A 129 0.05 11.87 7.48
N THR A 130 -0.13 11.59 6.19
CA THR A 130 0.55 12.37 5.13
C THR A 130 -0.02 13.78 5.03
N GLY A 131 -1.33 13.96 5.22
CA GLY A 131 -1.96 15.26 5.26
C GLY A 131 -1.30 16.19 6.28
N VAL A 132 -1.19 15.74 7.53
CA VAL A 132 -0.62 16.54 8.62
C VAL A 132 0.90 16.65 8.51
N PHE A 133 1.61 15.53 8.32
CA PHE A 133 3.07 15.51 8.43
C PHE A 133 3.83 15.86 7.14
N VAL A 134 3.20 15.70 5.97
CA VAL A 134 3.82 15.94 4.66
C VAL A 134 3.24 17.19 4.01
N HIS A 135 1.92 17.29 3.92
CA HIS A 135 1.24 18.37 3.18
C HIS A 135 0.85 19.56 4.06
N GLY A 136 1.02 19.46 5.38
CA GLY A 136 0.73 20.54 6.32
C GLY A 136 -0.75 20.89 6.44
N LEU A 137 -1.66 19.93 6.22
CA LEU A 137 -3.09 20.09 6.49
C LEU A 137 -3.26 20.47 7.97
N ARG A 138 -3.97 21.57 8.20
CA ARG A 138 -4.12 22.17 9.54
C ARG A 138 -5.44 21.84 10.20
N THR A 139 -6.46 21.45 9.43
CA THR A 139 -7.80 21.20 9.95
C THR A 139 -8.25 19.76 9.70
N TRP A 140 -9.08 19.24 10.60
CA TRP A 140 -9.71 17.93 10.43
C TRP A 140 -10.71 17.91 9.28
N ASP A 141 -11.30 19.06 8.95
CA ASP A 141 -12.23 19.20 7.84
C ASP A 141 -11.53 18.96 6.51
N ASP A 142 -10.31 19.49 6.32
CA ASP A 142 -9.50 19.27 5.12
C ASP A 142 -9.12 17.79 4.96
N VAL A 143 -8.72 17.14 6.07
CA VAL A 143 -8.39 15.71 6.11
C VAL A 143 -9.62 14.87 5.74
N TRP A 144 -10.77 15.20 6.32
CA TRP A 144 -12.02 14.48 6.07
C TRP A 144 -12.50 14.64 4.64
N ALA A 145 -12.50 15.87 4.09
CA ALA A 145 -12.88 16.13 2.71
C ALA A 145 -11.99 15.36 1.73
N THR A 146 -10.66 15.39 1.95
CA THR A 146 -9.69 14.63 1.14
C THR A 146 -9.94 13.12 1.22
N TYR A 147 -10.21 12.60 2.42
CA TYR A 147 -10.52 11.18 2.62
C TYR A 147 -11.80 10.75 1.88
N VAL A 148 -12.89 11.52 2.03
CA VAL A 148 -14.18 11.23 1.38
C VAL A 148 -14.06 11.23 -0.13
N GLU A 149 -13.36 12.22 -0.70
CA GLU A 149 -13.13 12.30 -2.14
C GLU A 149 -12.34 11.08 -2.65
N ARG A 150 -11.25 10.71 -1.98
CA ARG A 150 -10.44 9.53 -2.32
C ARG A 150 -11.27 8.25 -2.28
N MET A 151 -12.10 8.07 -1.26
CA MET A 151 -12.99 6.92 -1.13
C MET A 151 -14.02 6.88 -2.26
N ARG A 152 -14.71 7.98 -2.54
CA ARG A 152 -15.74 8.03 -3.59
C ARG A 152 -15.19 7.70 -4.97
N ARG A 153 -14.02 8.25 -5.30
CA ARG A 153 -13.42 8.09 -6.63
C ARG A 153 -12.86 6.69 -6.86
N ASN A 154 -12.12 6.17 -5.89
CA ASN A 154 -11.24 5.02 -6.13
C ASN A 154 -11.73 3.72 -5.49
N PHE A 155 -12.71 3.72 -4.59
CA PHE A 155 -13.04 2.53 -3.80
C PHE A 155 -13.41 1.32 -4.64
N LEU A 156 -14.35 1.45 -5.60
CA LEU A 156 -14.77 0.31 -6.42
C LEU A 156 -13.65 -0.23 -7.32
N THR A 157 -12.87 0.68 -7.92
CA THR A 157 -11.71 0.28 -8.73
C THR A 157 -10.68 -0.44 -7.86
N HIS A 158 -10.43 0.07 -6.65
CA HIS A 158 -9.50 -0.53 -5.70
C HIS A 158 -9.97 -1.92 -5.23
N VAL A 159 -11.26 -2.09 -4.94
CA VAL A 159 -11.85 -3.38 -4.56
C VAL A 159 -11.72 -4.41 -5.68
N GLY A 160 -12.07 -4.03 -6.91
CA GLY A 160 -11.96 -4.92 -8.07
C GLY A 160 -10.50 -5.30 -8.38
N ALA A 161 -9.60 -4.32 -8.41
CA ALA A 161 -8.17 -4.56 -8.61
C ALA A 161 -7.57 -5.43 -7.49
N SER A 162 -7.99 -5.21 -6.24
CA SER A 162 -7.56 -5.99 -5.07
C SER A 162 -7.98 -7.44 -5.19
N LEU A 163 -9.25 -7.68 -5.57
CA LEU A 163 -9.76 -9.04 -5.76
C LEU A 163 -8.99 -9.77 -6.86
N GLY A 164 -8.73 -9.12 -7.99
CA GLY A 164 -7.96 -9.71 -9.09
C GLY A 164 -6.50 -10.00 -8.69
N PHE A 165 -5.81 -9.02 -8.12
CA PHE A 165 -4.41 -9.16 -7.70
C PHE A 165 -4.27 -10.24 -6.62
N TRP A 166 -4.96 -10.10 -5.49
CA TRP A 166 -4.82 -11.03 -4.38
C TRP A 166 -5.46 -12.39 -4.65
N GLY A 167 -6.54 -12.44 -5.43
CA GLY A 167 -7.20 -13.67 -5.85
C GLY A 167 -6.24 -14.64 -6.53
N SER A 168 -5.38 -14.13 -7.41
CA SER A 168 -4.33 -14.93 -8.08
C SER A 168 -3.30 -15.53 -7.11
N GLN A 169 -3.18 -14.98 -5.90
CA GLN A 169 -2.15 -15.32 -4.92
C GLN A 169 -2.67 -16.24 -3.81
N TRP A 170 -3.99 -16.47 -3.69
CA TRP A 170 -4.57 -17.21 -2.56
C TRP A 170 -4.07 -18.64 -2.45
N VAL A 171 -3.93 -19.35 -3.57
CA VAL A 171 -3.42 -20.73 -3.57
C VAL A 171 -1.97 -20.75 -3.09
N LEU A 172 -1.12 -19.86 -3.61
CA LEU A 172 0.28 -19.77 -3.18
C LEU A 172 0.41 -19.41 -1.69
N LEU A 173 -0.34 -18.40 -1.25
CA LEU A 173 -0.30 -17.89 0.12
C LEU A 173 -0.83 -18.89 1.15
N PHE A 174 -1.93 -19.58 0.85
CA PHE A 174 -2.58 -20.44 1.84
C PHE A 174 -2.23 -21.92 1.67
N TYR A 175 -2.24 -22.45 0.44
CA TYR A 175 -2.00 -23.88 0.20
C TYR A 175 -0.51 -24.26 0.31
N TYR A 176 0.38 -23.50 -0.34
CA TYR A 176 1.80 -23.86 -0.42
C TYR A 176 2.64 -23.30 0.73
N LEU A 177 2.33 -22.09 1.21
CA LEU A 177 3.17 -21.42 2.21
C LEU A 177 2.79 -21.80 3.66
N PRO A 178 3.78 -22.18 4.48
CA PRO A 178 3.55 -22.44 5.89
C PRO A 178 3.15 -21.15 6.62
N PRO A 179 2.33 -21.23 7.69
CA PRO A 179 1.73 -20.05 8.33
C PRO A 179 2.71 -18.94 8.73
N HIS A 180 3.92 -19.30 9.16
CA HIS A 180 4.94 -18.33 9.61
C HIS A 180 5.61 -17.55 8.47
N LEU A 181 5.48 -17.99 7.21
CA LEU A 181 6.01 -17.29 6.03
C LEU A 181 4.96 -16.46 5.29
N ARG A 182 3.66 -16.66 5.58
CA ARG A 182 2.56 -16.00 4.88
C ARG A 182 2.64 -14.48 4.94
N ILE A 183 2.97 -13.92 6.10
CA ILE A 183 3.05 -12.45 6.28
C ILE A 183 4.24 -11.87 5.54
N LEU A 184 5.41 -12.52 5.61
CA LEU A 184 6.58 -12.10 4.85
C LEU A 184 6.30 -12.10 3.34
N TYR A 185 5.67 -13.17 2.83
CA TYR A 185 5.27 -13.26 1.43
C TYR A 185 4.25 -12.17 1.05
N ALA A 186 3.17 -12.02 1.83
CA ALA A 186 2.16 -10.99 1.60
C ALA A 186 2.76 -9.57 1.64
N SER A 187 3.70 -9.33 2.56
CA SER A 187 4.41 -8.05 2.66
C SER A 187 5.31 -7.79 1.47
N SER A 188 5.93 -8.83 0.91
CA SER A 188 6.72 -8.71 -0.32
C SER A 188 5.83 -8.34 -1.51
N LEU A 189 4.68 -9.00 -1.65
CA LEU A 189 3.66 -8.66 -2.66
C LEU A 189 3.06 -7.26 -2.44
N GLN A 190 3.02 -6.78 -1.20
CA GLN A 190 2.55 -5.44 -0.87
C GLN A 190 3.36 -4.36 -1.62
N ILE A 191 4.65 -4.57 -1.92
CA ILE A 191 5.42 -3.62 -2.75
C ILE A 191 4.76 -3.48 -4.13
N LEU A 192 4.45 -4.60 -4.78
CA LEU A 192 3.83 -4.62 -6.09
C LEU A 192 2.41 -4.03 -6.02
N TRP A 193 1.65 -4.40 -5.00
CA TRP A 193 0.31 -3.87 -4.77
C TRP A 193 0.33 -2.35 -4.54
N ASN A 194 1.29 -1.82 -3.79
CA ASN A 194 1.46 -0.37 -3.62
C ASN A 194 1.72 0.32 -4.96
N GLY A 195 2.50 -0.30 -5.87
CA GLY A 195 2.67 0.19 -7.24
C GLY A 195 1.35 0.23 -8.02
N VAL A 196 0.51 -0.82 -7.91
CA VAL A 196 -0.83 -0.87 -8.52
C VAL A 196 -1.74 0.23 -7.95
N VAL A 197 -1.77 0.38 -6.62
CA VAL A 197 -2.58 1.41 -5.94
C VAL A 197 -2.12 2.81 -6.34
N SER A 198 -0.80 3.04 -6.37
CA SER A 198 -0.22 4.30 -6.83
C SER A 198 -0.64 4.61 -8.26
N TYR A 199 -0.60 3.63 -9.16
CA TYR A 199 -1.07 3.80 -10.53
C TYR A 199 -2.56 4.15 -10.59
N ILE A 200 -3.41 3.42 -9.84
CA ILE A 200 -4.86 3.69 -9.79
C ILE A 200 -5.15 5.11 -9.29
N GLN A 201 -4.38 5.61 -8.34
CA GLN A 201 -4.59 6.94 -7.74
C GLN A 201 -4.14 8.10 -8.63
N HIS A 202 -3.30 7.87 -9.64
CA HIS A 202 -2.67 8.92 -10.46
C HIS A 202 -2.94 8.77 -11.97
N ARG A 203 -3.95 7.98 -12.36
CA ARG A 203 -4.30 7.75 -13.78
C ARG A 203 -5.36 8.72 -14.34
N ASP A 204 -5.72 9.73 -13.56
CA ASP A 204 -6.58 10.86 -13.96
C ASP A 204 -5.70 12.07 -14.30
#